data_AF-A0A832YJP4-F1
#
_entry.id   AF-A0A832YJP4-F1
#
_cell.length_a   1.000
_cell.length_b   1.000
_cell.length_c   1.000
_cell.angle_alpha   90.00
_cell.angle_beta   90.00
_cell.angle_gamma   90.00
#
_symmetry.space_group_name_H-M   'P 1'
#
loop_
_entity.id
_entity.type
_entity.pdbx_description
1 polymer ?
#
loop_
_entity_poly.entity_id
_entity_poly.type
_entity_poly.pdbx_seq_one_letter_code
_entity_poly.pdbx_strand_id
1 'polypeptide(L)'
;MACPTCLAIRAVLEASGMEYEDAARIGDKVGKPLEKKLKKRAMSAYNKRYKAAFKRVKGRYMTKLGKWKKNGFKLAVKAAHKLAGKK
;
A
#
# COMPACT_ATOMS: atom_id res chain seq x y z
N MET A 1 -0.19 -41.42 -11.55
CA MET A 1 1.19 -41.78 -11.97
C MET A 1 2.05 -40.54 -11.85
N ALA A 2 3.14 -40.60 -11.07
CA ALA A 2 4.07 -39.47 -10.96
C ALA A 2 4.88 -39.33 -12.27
N CYS A 3 5.14 -38.11 -12.71
CA CYS A 3 5.95 -37.83 -13.90
C CYS A 3 7.38 -38.38 -13.73
N PRO A 4 8.05 -38.90 -14.77
CA PRO A 4 9.43 -39.39 -14.70
C PRO A 4 10.41 -38.37 -14.11
N THR A 5 10.20 -37.08 -14.35
CA THR A 5 11.02 -36.02 -13.74
C THR A 5 10.79 -35.89 -12.23
N CYS A 6 9.56 -36.11 -11.75
CA CYS A 6 9.24 -36.10 -10.32
C CYS A 6 9.90 -37.27 -9.58
N LEU A 7 9.98 -38.45 -10.21
CA LEU A 7 10.68 -39.62 -9.65
C LEU A 7 12.19 -39.39 -9.56
N ALA A 8 12.78 -38.75 -10.58
CA ALA A 8 14.20 -38.38 -10.57
C ALA A 8 14.52 -37.38 -9.45
N ILE A 9 13.69 -36.34 -9.27
CA ILE A 9 13.86 -35.35 -8.19
C ILE A 9 13.76 -36.03 -6.81
N ARG A 10 12.79 -36.93 -6.62
CA ARG A 10 12.63 -37.67 -5.37
C ARG A 10 13.86 -38.54 -5.05
N ALA A 11 14.38 -39.26 -6.03
CA ALA A 11 15.56 -40.10 -5.85
C ALA A 11 16.82 -39.28 -5.47
N VAL A 12 17.01 -38.10 -6.07
CA VAL A 12 18.12 -37.20 -5.72
C VAL A 12 17.98 -36.69 -4.28
N LEU A 13 16.78 -36.34 -3.85
CA LEU A 13 16.51 -35.88 -2.48
C LEU A 13 16.74 -36.98 -1.44
N GLU A 14 16.20 -38.18 -1.68
CA GLU A 14 16.40 -39.34 -0.81
C GLU A 14 17.90 -39.72 -0.71
N ALA A 15 18.65 -39.65 -1.82
CA ALA A 15 20.10 -39.89 -1.83
C ALA A 15 20.90 -38.86 -1.00
N SER A 16 20.40 -37.63 -0.89
CA SER A 16 20.96 -36.60 -0.01
C SER A 16 20.53 -36.73 1.45
N GLY A 17 19.77 -37.78 1.79
CA GLY A 17 19.25 -38.03 3.14
C GLY A 17 18.10 -37.10 3.53
N MET A 18 17.47 -36.44 2.55
CA MET A 18 16.31 -35.58 2.77
C MET A 18 15.05 -36.27 2.28
N GLU A 19 14.14 -36.59 3.19
CA GLU A 19 12.82 -37.08 2.84
C GLU A 19 12.04 -36.00 2.09
N TYR A 20 11.39 -36.37 0.97
CA TYR A 20 10.67 -35.45 0.09
C TYR A 20 9.60 -34.62 0.85
N GLU A 21 8.98 -35.22 1.86
CA GLU A 21 8.00 -34.57 2.73
C GLU A 21 8.61 -33.48 3.63
N ASP A 22 9.87 -33.63 4.03
CA ASP A 22 10.55 -32.63 4.85
C ASP A 22 11.04 -31.44 4.01
N ALA A 23 11.43 -31.68 2.76
CA ALA A 23 11.71 -30.61 1.79
C ALA A 23 10.47 -29.77 1.47
N ALA A 24 9.30 -30.40 1.35
CA ALA A 24 8.02 -29.70 1.18
C ALA A 24 7.68 -28.81 2.39
N ARG A 25 7.91 -29.29 3.62
CA ARG A 25 7.69 -28.53 4.87
C ARG A 25 8.60 -27.32 5.02
N ILE A 26 9.79 -27.33 4.45
CA ILE A 26 10.71 -26.17 4.46
C ILE A 26 10.18 -25.07 3.54
N GLY A 27 9.61 -25.43 2.38
CA GLY A 27 8.99 -24.48 1.44
C GLY A 27 7.92 -23.60 2.09
N ASP A 28 7.08 -24.17 2.94
CA ASP A 28 6.01 -23.45 3.64
C ASP A 28 6.52 -22.45 4.70
N LYS A 29 7.70 -22.70 5.28
CA LYS A 29 8.30 -21.83 6.30
C LYS A 29 9.11 -20.69 5.70
N VAL A 30 9.71 -20.89 4.53
CA VAL A 30 10.58 -19.91 3.86
C VAL A 30 9.80 -19.01 2.89
N GLY A 31 8.67 -19.49 2.34
CA GLY A 31 7.87 -18.78 1.35
C GLY A 31 6.91 -17.70 1.88
N LYS A 32 6.82 -17.47 3.19
CA LYS A 32 5.89 -16.46 3.74
C LYS A 32 6.46 -15.04 3.55
N PRO A 33 5.80 -14.15 2.78
CA PRO A 33 6.22 -12.76 2.70
C PRO A 33 6.13 -12.13 4.10
N LEU A 34 7.26 -11.66 4.62
CA LEU A 34 7.36 -10.85 5.84
C LEU A 34 6.81 -9.42 5.59
N GLU A 35 5.73 -9.28 4.82
CA GLU A 35 5.08 -7.99 4.62
C GLU A 35 4.26 -7.63 5.85
N LYS A 36 4.97 -7.22 6.90
CA LYS A 36 4.38 -6.54 8.05
C LYS A 36 3.84 -5.20 7.54
N LYS A 37 2.58 -5.18 7.10
CA LYS A 37 1.91 -3.97 6.62
C LYS A 37 2.12 -2.85 7.64
N LEU A 38 2.91 -1.84 7.30
CA LEU A 38 3.14 -0.70 8.17
C LEU A 38 1.78 -0.08 8.51
N LYS A 39 1.42 -0.10 9.80
CA LYS A 39 0.17 0.47 10.27
C LYS A 39 0.24 1.98 10.08
N LYS A 40 -0.40 2.50 9.03
CA LYS A 40 -0.41 3.95 8.74
C LYS A 40 -0.99 4.69 9.95
N ARG A 41 -0.27 5.71 10.43
CA ARG A 41 -0.69 6.52 11.57
C ARG A 41 -2.07 7.13 11.31
N ALA A 42 -2.97 7.05 12.30
CA ALA A 42 -4.29 7.65 12.22
C ALA A 42 -4.17 9.17 11.99
N MET A 43 -4.98 9.72 11.07
CA MET A 43 -5.00 11.16 10.82
C MET A 43 -5.55 11.92 12.03
N SER A 44 -4.85 12.98 12.44
CA SER A 44 -5.32 13.93 13.47
C SER A 44 -6.67 14.57 13.10
N ALA A 45 -7.46 14.95 14.11
CA ALA A 45 -8.76 15.61 13.94
C ALA A 45 -8.66 16.87 13.05
N TYR A 46 -7.61 17.68 13.21
CA TYR A 46 -7.36 18.85 12.37
C TYR A 46 -7.15 18.46 10.89
N ASN A 47 -6.33 17.45 10.62
CA ASN A 47 -6.06 17.00 9.24
C ASN A 47 -7.32 16.46 8.56
N LYS A 48 -8.22 15.83 9.32
CA LYS A 48 -9.54 15.41 8.80
C LYS A 48 -10.39 16.62 8.41
N ARG A 49 -10.49 17.64 9.29
CA ARG A 49 -11.21 18.89 9.03
C ARG A 49 -10.63 19.64 7.82
N TYR A 50 -9.31 19.78 7.75
CA TYR A 50 -8.62 20.41 6.63
C TYR A 50 -8.88 19.68 5.31
N LYS A 51 -8.77 18.34 5.27
CA LYS A 51 -8.99 17.57 4.04
C LYS A 51 -10.42 17.72 3.54
N ALA A 52 -11.40 17.75 4.46
CA ALA A 52 -12.81 17.99 4.12
C ALA A 52 -13.02 19.42 3.60
N ALA A 53 -12.47 20.43 4.26
CA ALA A 53 -12.54 21.82 3.84
C ALA A 53 -11.92 22.01 2.45
N PHE A 54 -10.70 21.52 2.23
CA PHE A 54 -9.98 21.65 0.97
C PHE A 54 -10.75 21.04 -0.22
N LYS A 55 -11.38 19.86 -0.03
CA LYS A 55 -12.24 19.25 -1.06
C LYS A 55 -13.41 20.16 -1.45
N ARG A 56 -14.01 20.87 -0.49
CA ARG A 56 -15.12 21.80 -0.74
C ARG A 56 -14.67 23.06 -1.48
N VAL A 57 -13.52 23.63 -1.13
CA VAL A 57 -13.05 24.90 -1.74
C VAL A 57 -12.32 24.71 -3.07
N LYS A 58 -11.70 23.54 -3.31
CA LYS A 58 -10.88 23.25 -4.51
C LYS A 58 -11.59 23.67 -5.81
N GLY A 59 -12.85 23.30 -6.00
CA GLY A 59 -13.60 23.58 -7.22
C GLY A 59 -13.71 25.06 -7.57
N ARG A 60 -13.74 25.97 -6.58
CA ARG A 60 -13.87 27.42 -6.82
C ARG A 60 -12.60 28.04 -7.40
N TYR A 61 -11.44 27.47 -7.07
CA TYR A 61 -10.12 27.97 -7.46
C TYR A 61 -9.52 27.24 -8.67
N MET A 62 -10.24 26.28 -9.22
CA MET A 62 -9.87 25.59 -10.45
C MET A 62 -10.61 26.20 -11.66
N THR A 63 -10.03 26.02 -12.83
CA THR A 63 -10.67 26.29 -14.11
C THR A 63 -11.60 25.13 -14.48
N LYS A 64 -12.47 25.32 -15.48
CA LYS A 64 -13.34 24.25 -16.01
C LYS A 64 -12.54 23.05 -16.52
N LEU A 65 -11.30 23.29 -16.97
CA LEU A 65 -10.36 22.26 -17.45
C LEU A 65 -9.58 21.56 -16.32
N GLY A 66 -9.86 21.87 -15.05
CA GLY A 66 -9.20 21.25 -13.90
C GLY A 66 -7.79 21.74 -13.60
N LYS A 67 -7.31 22.78 -14.30
CA LYS A 67 -6.06 23.48 -13.95
C LYS A 67 -6.32 24.48 -12.81
N TRP A 68 -5.31 24.78 -12.01
CA TRP A 68 -5.43 25.85 -11.02
C TRP A 68 -5.51 27.20 -11.72
N LYS A 69 -6.37 28.10 -11.23
CA LYS A 69 -6.31 29.52 -11.61
C LYS A 69 -4.96 30.11 -11.19
N LYS A 70 -4.57 31.27 -11.72
CA LYS A 70 -3.37 32.01 -11.26
C LYS A 70 -3.46 32.18 -9.74
N ASN A 71 -2.47 31.69 -9.01
CA ASN A 71 -2.45 31.64 -7.53
C ASN A 71 -3.61 30.86 -6.86
N GLY A 72 -4.38 30.09 -7.62
CA GLY A 72 -5.58 29.41 -7.16
C GLY A 72 -5.30 28.39 -6.06
N PHE A 73 -4.20 27.64 -6.16
CA PHE A 73 -3.81 26.69 -5.13
C PHE A 73 -3.49 27.39 -3.79
N LYS A 74 -2.71 28.47 -3.83
CA LYS A 74 -2.36 29.28 -2.64
C LYS A 74 -3.62 29.83 -1.96
N LEU A 75 -4.55 30.37 -2.74
CA LEU A 75 -5.82 30.89 -2.24
C LEU A 75 -6.72 29.77 -1.67
N ALA A 76 -6.76 28.60 -2.32
CA ALA A 76 -7.51 27.44 -1.83
C ALA A 76 -6.97 26.91 -0.50
N VAL A 77 -5.65 26.82 -0.34
CA VAL A 77 -4.99 26.41 0.91
C VAL A 77 -5.30 27.40 2.02
N LYS A 78 -5.18 28.71 1.76
CA LYS A 78 -5.52 29.76 2.75
C LYS A 78 -6.98 29.68 3.18
N ALA A 79 -7.90 29.49 2.22
CA ALA A 79 -9.32 29.32 2.51
C ALA A 79 -9.61 28.03 3.31
N ALA A 80 -8.95 26.93 2.97
CA ALA A 80 -9.10 25.67 3.68
C ALA A 80 -8.56 25.72 5.12
N HIS A 81 -7.44 26.41 5.36
CA HIS A 81 -6.92 26.64 6.71
C HIS A 81 -7.87 27.48 7.56
N LYS A 82 -8.39 28.58 6.99
CA LYS A 82 -9.38 29.44 7.65
C LYS A 82 -10.64 28.65 8.04
N LEU A 83 -11.13 27.77 7.17
CA LEU A 83 -12.28 26.90 7.44
C LEU A 83 -11.97 25.78 8.46
N ALA A 84 -10.73 25.27 8.48
CA ALA A 84 -10.31 24.24 9.41
C ALA A 84 -9.97 24.78 10.82
N GLY A 85 -9.99 26.10 11.00
CA GLY A 85 -9.69 26.75 12.27
C GLY A 85 -8.21 27.05 12.51
N LYS A 86 -7.37 26.97 11.48
CA LYS A 86 -5.96 27.42 11.56
C LYS A 86 -5.90 28.88 11.12
N LYS A 87 -5.65 29.79 12.08
CA LYS A 87 -5.51 31.24 11.87
C LYS A 87 -4.26 31.55 11.05
#